data_AF-A0A7V4A1V2-F1
#
_entry.id   AF-A0A7V4A1V2-F1
#
_cell.length_a   1.000
_cell.length_b   1.000
_cell.length_c   1.000
_cell.angle_alpha   90.00
_cell.angle_beta   90.00
_cell.angle_gamma   90.00
#
_symmetry.space_group_name_H-M   'P 1'
#
loop_
_entity.id
_entity.type
_entity.pdbx_description
1 polymer ?
#
loop_
_entity_poly.entity_id
_entity_poly.type
_entity_poly.pdbx_seq_one_letter_code
_entity_poly.pdbx_strand_id
1 'polypeptide(L)' 'MFRRILVGYDGSEPAKKALIAALELAQAFRGEVLALAVVRPPEFAELGIELE' A
#
# COMPACT_ATOMS: atom_id res chain seq x y z
N MET A 1 -16.74 1.12 -13.57
CA MET A 1 -15.65 2.12 -13.61
C MET A 1 -14.98 2.17 -12.24
N PHE A 2 -13.65 2.29 -12.18
CA PHE A 2 -12.91 2.20 -10.91
C PHE A 2 -13.09 3.47 -10.06
N ARG A 3 -13.67 3.32 -8.87
CA ARG A 3 -13.86 4.42 -7.91
C ARG A 3 -12.89 4.40 -6.74
N ARG A 4 -12.37 3.22 -6.39
CA ARG A 4 -11.39 3.01 -5.32
C ARG A 4 -10.32 2.08 -5.84
N ILE A 5 -9.08 2.56 -5.88
CA ILE A 5 -7.93 1.80 -6.37
C ILE A 5 -6.97 1.60 -5.20
N LEU A 6 -6.67 0.36 -4.86
CA LEU A 6 -5.63 0.02 -3.89
C LEU A 6 -4.32 -0.24 -4.64
N VAL A 7 -3.24 0.43 -4.22
CA VAL A 7 -1.88 0.18 -4.74
C VAL A 7 -0.98 -0.25 -3.59
N GLY A 8 -0.31 -1.38 -3.76
CA GLY A 8 0.80 -1.79 -2.90
C GLY A 8 1.99 -0.86 -3.12
N TYR A 9 2.59 -0.38 -2.03
CA TYR A 9 3.68 0.58 -2.07
C TYR A 9 4.80 0.17 -1.11
N ASP A 10 5.94 -0.23 -1.68
CA ASP A 10 7.15 -0.65 -0.93
C ASP A 10 8.34 0.29 -1.13
N GLY A 11 8.15 1.41 -1.85
CA GLY A 11 9.18 2.40 -2.15
C GLY A 11 10.10 2.05 -3.33
N SER A 12 9.97 0.87 -3.93
CA SER A 12 10.71 0.46 -5.12
C SER A 12 10.34 1.29 -6.36
N GLU A 13 11.22 1.33 -7.36
CA GLU A 13 10.92 2.00 -8.64
C GLU A 13 9.66 1.47 -9.33
N PRO A 14 9.39 0.14 -9.38
CA PRO A 14 8.12 -0.38 -9.86
C PRO A 14 6.91 0.13 -9.06
N ALA A 15 6.99 0.22 -7.72
CA ALA A 15 5.89 0.70 -6.90
C ALA A 15 5.57 2.19 -7.16
N LYS A 16 6.60 3.01 -7.42
CA LYS A 16 6.39 4.42 -7.83
C LYS A 16 5.64 4.51 -9.16
N LYS A 17 6.01 3.69 -10.14
CA LYS A 17 5.31 3.63 -11.44
C LYS A 17 3.87 3.14 -11.29
N ALA A 18 3.64 2.14 -10.44
CA ALA A 18 2.29 1.65 -10.13
C ALA A 18 1.41 2.74 -9.48
N LEU A 19 1.98 3.52 -8.57
CA LEU A 19 1.29 4.65 -7.95
C LEU A 19 0.89 5.70 -8.98
N ILE A 20 1.79 6.08 -9.89
CA ILE A 20 1.50 7.03 -10.98
C ILE A 20 0.34 6.51 -11.84
N ALA A 21 0.40 5.25 -12.29
CA ALA A 21 -0.66 4.66 -13.11
C ALA A 21 -2.02 4.63 -12.39
N ALA A 22 -2.04 4.36 -11.08
CA ALA A 22 -3.27 4.40 -10.30
C ALA A 22 -3.84 5.82 -10.15
N LEU A 23 -2.98 6.83 -9.99
CA LEU A 23 -3.40 8.23 -9.94
C LEU A 23 -4.01 8.68 -11.27
N GLU A 24 -3.40 8.31 -12.39
CA GLU A 24 -3.93 8.60 -13.73
C GLU A 24 -5.32 7.96 -13.94
N LEU A 25 -5.48 6.69 -13.54
CA LEU A 25 -6.77 5.99 -13.60
C LEU A 25 -7.82 6.62 -12.69
N ALA A 26 -7.46 6.96 -11.44
CA ALA A 26 -8.36 7.60 -10.50
C ALA A 26 -8.81 8.98 -11.00
N GLN A 27 -7.90 9.77 -11.58
CA GLN A 27 -8.23 11.07 -12.17
C GLN A 27 -9.23 10.93 -13.33
N ALA A 28 -8.97 10.02 -14.27
CA ALA A 28 -9.85 9.78 -15.43
C ALA A 28 -11.28 9.39 -14.99
N PHE A 29 -11.38 8.72 -13.85
CA PHE A 29 -12.62 8.14 -13.37
C PHE A 29 -13.25 8.85 -12.16
N ARG A 30 -12.69 9.98 -11.74
CA ARG A 30 -13.10 10.71 -10.51
C ARG A 30 -13.18 9.77 -9.31
N GLY A 31 -12.18 8.91 -9.18
CA GLY A 31 -11.99 7.96 -8.09
C GLY A 31 -10.90 8.42 -7.11
N GLU A 32 -10.59 7.55 -6.16
CA GLU A 32 -9.54 7.75 -5.16
C GLU A 32 -8.53 6.61 -5.18
N VAL A 33 -7.30 6.91 -4.75
CA VAL A 33 -6.21 5.93 -4.60
C VAL A 33 -5.89 5.77 -3.11
N LEU A 34 -5.85 4.52 -2.66
CA LEU A 34 -5.31 4.14 -1.37
C LEU A 34 -3.96 3.47 -1.59
N ALA A 35 -2.88 4.06 -1.09
CA ALA A 35 -1.56 3.44 -1.06
C ALA A 35 -1.39 2.64 0.24
N LEU A 36 -0.95 1.40 0.13
CA LEU A 36 -0.73 0.50 1.25
C LEU A 36 0.71 0.00 1.27
N ALA A 37 1.43 0.28 2.35
CA ALA A 37 2.72 -0.33 2.64
C ALA A 37 2.53 -1.43 3.70
N VAL A 38 3.09 -2.60 3.44
CA VAL A 38 3.15 -3.70 4.42
C VAL A 38 4.56 -3.71 5.01
N VAL A 39 4.64 -3.57 6.31
CA VAL A 39 5.89 -3.66 7.06
C VAL A 39 5.88 -4.95 7.88
N ARG A 40 7.05 -5.60 8.00
CA ARG A 40 7.19 -6.67 8.99
C ARG A 40 7.30 -6.03 10.37
N PRO A 41 6.59 -6.55 11.39
CA PRO A 41 6.84 -6.13 12.76
C PRO A 41 8.29 -6.48 13.16
N PRO A 42 8.87 -5.77 14.15
CA PRO A 42 10.16 -6.15 14.72
C PRO A 42 10.11 -7.58 15.28
N GLU A 43 11.22 -8.32 15.21
CA GLU A 43 11.30 -9.73 15.67
C GLU A 43 10.83 -9.94 17.11
N PHE A 44 11.04 -8.95 18.00
CA PHE A 44 10.54 -8.95 19.38
C PHE A 44 9.01 -8.98 19.49
N ALA A 45 8.28 -8.47 18.50
CA ALA A 45 6.81 -8.48 18.48
C ALA A 45 6.23 -9.81 17.96
N GLU A 46 7.06 -10.69 17.37
CA GLU A 46 6.65 -12.04 16.96
C GLU A 46 6.80 -13.08 18.09
N LEU A 47 7.69 -12.81 19.05
CA LEU A 47 7.74 -13.54 20.31
C LEU A 47 6.57 -13.07 21.15
N GLY A 48 5.47 -13.82 21.13
CA GLY A 48 4.41 -13.68 22.13
C GLY A 48 5.06 -13.78 23.51
N ILE A 49 5.32 -12.63 24.13
CA ILE A 49 5.77 -12.57 25.50
C ILE A 49 4.59 -13.09 26.32
N GLU A 50 4.66 -14.36 26.71
CA GLU A 50 3.88 -14.83 27.85
C GLU A 50 4.45 -14.06 29.05
N LEU A 51 3.71 -13.03 29.46
CA LEU A 51 3.97 -12.33 30.72
C LEU A 51 3.61 -13.31 31.83
N GLU A 52 4.63 -13.95 32.43
CA GLU A 52 4.52 -14.58 33.76
C GLU A 52 4.39 -13.52 34.87
#